data_AF-A0A7J6X7I4-F1
#
_entry.id   AF-A0A7J6X7I4-F1
#
_cell.length_a   1.000
_cell.length_b   1.000
_cell.length_c   1.000
_cell.angle_alpha   90.00
_cell.angle_beta   90.00
_cell.angle_gamma   90.00
#
_symmetry.space_group_name_H-M   'P 1'
#
loop_
_entity.id
_entity.type
_entity.pdbx_description
1 polymer ?
#
loop_
_entity_poly.entity_id
_entity_poly.type
_entity_poly.pdbx_seq_one_letter_code
_entity_poly.pdbx_strand_id
1 'polypeptide(L)'
;TVKILNSDEDANFLLKQKKNLDDFRPDILYRTVLAIFDSPVCKAGLVQAIYVKVNSGVLFEIKSHVRIPRTIKRFNGLMLDLLQKSSIVAKDTGEKLLRVIEQPVTRHLPPNSRVIGLSYGSKKVVNLNDFVPDISNDVNLVFVVGAMPQGIIDKLYTD
;
A
#
# COMPACT_ATOMS: atom_id res chain seq x y z
N THR A 1 -1.01 26.31 1.31
CA THR A 1 -1.38 25.24 0.35
C THR A 1 -1.19 23.90 1.02
N VAL A 2 -2.23 23.06 1.08
CA VAL A 2 -2.11 21.71 1.64
C VAL A 2 -1.39 20.83 0.62
N LYS A 3 -0.38 20.06 1.06
CA LYS A 3 0.35 19.11 0.22
C LYS A 3 0.77 17.89 1.01
N ILE A 4 1.08 16.80 0.30
CA ILE A 4 1.81 15.67 0.87
C ILE A 4 3.25 16.10 1.12
N LEU A 5 3.74 15.87 2.34
CA LEU A 5 5.10 16.22 2.76
C LEU A 5 6.11 15.23 2.15
N ASN A 6 7.25 15.76 1.71
CA ASN A 6 8.37 14.99 1.15
C ASN A 6 9.69 15.44 1.77
N SER A 7 10.56 14.51 2.17
CA SER A 7 11.89 14.79 2.69
C SER A 7 12.72 15.70 1.77
N ASP A 8 12.63 15.54 0.45
CA ASP A 8 13.49 16.29 -0.48
C ASP A 8 13.09 17.76 -0.60
N GLU A 9 11.79 18.04 -0.65
CA GLU A 9 11.26 19.41 -0.83
C GLU A 9 11.00 20.12 0.50
N ASP A 10 10.72 19.37 1.57
CA ASP A 10 10.25 19.90 2.86
C ASP A 10 11.24 19.69 4.02
N ALA A 11 12.49 19.28 3.75
CA ALA A 11 13.50 18.99 4.77
C ALA A 11 13.57 20.07 5.86
N ASN A 12 13.74 21.33 5.47
CA ASN A 12 13.87 22.45 6.40
C ASN A 12 12.64 22.62 7.29
N PHE A 13 11.44 22.39 6.75
CA PHE A 13 10.19 22.47 7.51
C PHE A 13 10.07 21.29 8.49
N LEU A 14 10.37 20.08 8.03
CA LEU A 14 10.33 18.85 8.83
C LEU A 14 11.33 18.90 10.00
N LEU A 15 12.56 19.34 9.74
CA LEU A 15 13.60 19.50 10.76
C LEU A 15 13.23 20.53 11.82
N LYS A 16 12.61 21.66 11.43
CA LYS A 16 12.08 22.65 12.38
C LYS A 16 11.01 22.05 13.30
N GLN A 17 10.24 21.09 12.81
CA GLN A 17 9.25 20.35 13.60
C GLN A 17 9.82 19.12 14.32
N LYS A 18 11.15 18.93 14.32
CA LYS A 18 11.84 17.78 14.92
C LYS A 18 11.30 16.44 14.41
N LYS A 19 10.91 16.38 13.14
CA LYS A 19 10.44 15.17 12.46
C LYS A 19 11.62 14.43 11.85
N ASN A 20 11.57 13.11 11.82
CA ASN A 20 12.53 12.29 11.09
C ASN A 20 12.23 12.38 9.59
N LEU A 21 13.23 12.68 8.76
CA LEU A 21 13.05 12.82 7.32
C LEU A 21 12.70 11.49 6.65
N ASP A 22 13.17 10.36 7.19
CA ASP A 22 12.91 9.03 6.62
C ASP A 22 11.43 8.65 6.65
N ASP A 23 10.64 9.26 7.55
CA ASP A 23 9.20 9.02 7.64
C ASP A 23 8.40 9.72 6.52
N PHE A 24 9.02 10.64 5.77
CA PHE A 24 8.34 11.47 4.77
C PHE A 24 8.81 11.13 3.36
N ARG A 25 8.70 9.84 3.01
CA ARG A 25 9.14 9.27 1.73
C ARG A 25 7.97 8.77 0.87
N PRO A 26 7.08 9.67 0.39
CA PRO A 26 5.92 9.29 -0.41
C PRO A 26 6.32 8.66 -1.77
N ASP A 27 7.55 8.90 -2.23
CA ASP A 27 8.12 8.29 -3.42
C ASP A 27 8.22 6.76 -3.31
N ILE A 28 8.51 6.22 -2.12
CA ILE A 28 8.58 4.77 -1.91
C ILE A 28 7.21 4.14 -2.13
N LEU A 29 6.17 4.66 -1.46
CA LEU A 29 4.79 4.21 -1.68
C LEU A 29 4.38 4.33 -3.14
N TYR A 30 4.68 5.45 -3.78
CA TYR A 30 4.40 5.68 -5.20
C TYR A 30 5.03 4.60 -6.09
N ARG A 31 6.32 4.29 -5.89
CA ARG A 31 7.03 3.26 -6.67
C ARG A 31 6.50 1.87 -6.39
N THR A 32 6.23 1.53 -5.12
CA THR A 32 5.65 0.25 -4.73
C THR A 32 4.29 0.02 -5.38
N VAL A 33 3.39 1.01 -5.30
CA VAL A 33 2.07 0.92 -5.93
C VAL A 33 2.22 0.75 -7.45
N LEU A 34 3.04 1.56 -8.11
CA LEU A 34 3.24 1.40 -9.56
C LEU A 34 3.80 0.01 -9.92
N ALA A 35 4.77 -0.51 -9.17
CA ALA A 35 5.34 -1.82 -9.42
C ALA A 35 4.29 -2.94 -9.32
N ILE A 36 3.38 -2.85 -8.34
CA ILE A 36 2.28 -3.81 -8.20
C ILE A 36 1.34 -3.70 -9.41
N PHE A 37 0.88 -2.50 -9.75
CA PHE A 37 -0.05 -2.30 -10.88
C PHE A 37 0.55 -2.67 -12.24
N ASP A 38 1.88 -2.52 -12.40
CA ASP A 38 2.58 -2.91 -13.62
C ASP A 38 2.91 -4.40 -13.71
N SER A 39 2.77 -5.14 -12.61
CA SER A 39 3.07 -6.57 -12.55
C SER A 39 2.14 -7.38 -13.48
N PRO A 40 2.62 -8.49 -14.05
CA PRO A 40 1.77 -9.41 -14.82
C PRO A 40 0.57 -9.93 -14.02
N VAL A 41 0.74 -10.19 -12.73
CA VAL A 41 -0.30 -10.69 -11.82
C VAL A 41 -1.44 -9.68 -11.67
N CYS A 42 -1.13 -8.39 -11.51
CA CYS A 42 -2.16 -7.36 -11.44
C CYS A 42 -2.86 -7.17 -12.79
N LYS A 43 -2.10 -7.18 -13.91
CA LYS A 43 -2.65 -7.06 -15.26
C LYS A 43 -3.53 -8.23 -15.66
N ALA A 44 -3.26 -9.42 -15.12
CA ALA A 44 -4.09 -10.61 -15.28
C ALA A 44 -5.37 -10.59 -14.41
N GLY A 45 -5.58 -9.55 -13.59
CA GLY A 45 -6.75 -9.44 -12.71
C GLY A 45 -6.68 -10.34 -11.47
N LEU A 46 -5.52 -10.90 -11.14
CA LEU A 46 -5.33 -11.80 -10.00
C LEU A 46 -5.05 -11.05 -8.68
N VAL A 47 -4.72 -9.76 -8.75
CA VAL A 47 -4.71 -8.88 -7.58
C VAL A 47 -6.13 -8.34 -7.38
N GLN A 48 -6.75 -8.62 -6.24
CA GLN A 48 -8.11 -8.15 -5.94
C GLN A 48 -8.13 -6.69 -5.45
N ALA A 49 -7.26 -6.36 -4.50
CA ALA A 49 -7.14 -5.04 -3.92
C ALA A 49 -5.76 -4.84 -3.32
N ILE A 50 -5.39 -3.57 -3.13
CA ILE A 50 -4.18 -3.17 -2.42
C ILE A 50 -4.61 -2.37 -1.20
N TYR A 51 -4.10 -2.76 -0.03
CA TYR A 51 -4.34 -2.05 1.22
C TYR A 51 -3.06 -1.33 1.63
N VAL A 52 -3.19 -0.05 1.98
CA VAL A 52 -2.07 0.79 2.40
C VAL A 52 -2.35 1.32 3.80
N LYS A 53 -1.47 0.96 4.73
CA LYS A 53 -1.44 1.52 6.09
C LYS A 53 -0.29 2.50 6.19
N VAL A 54 -0.56 3.73 6.61
CA VAL A 54 0.46 4.75 6.84
C VAL A 54 0.69 4.97 8.34
N ASN A 55 1.83 5.57 8.70
CA ASN A 55 2.26 5.77 10.09
C ASN A 55 1.29 6.62 10.94
N SER A 56 0.47 7.47 10.30
CA SER A 56 -0.58 8.23 11.00
C SER A 56 -1.76 7.37 11.48
N GLY A 57 -1.79 6.08 11.14
CA GLY A 57 -2.88 5.15 11.48
C GLY A 57 -4.00 5.11 10.44
N VAL A 58 -3.91 5.90 9.37
CA VAL A 58 -4.87 5.80 8.25
C VAL A 58 -4.62 4.50 7.48
N LEU A 59 -5.70 3.78 7.22
CA LEU A 59 -5.73 2.60 6.36
C LEU A 59 -6.65 2.90 5.18
N PHE A 60 -6.21 2.60 3.97
CA PHE A 60 -7.05 2.78 2.78
C PHE A 60 -6.88 1.63 1.77
N GLU A 61 -7.94 1.40 1.03
CA GLU A 61 -8.01 0.44 -0.07
C GLU A 61 -7.85 1.15 -1.41
N ILE A 62 -7.13 0.51 -2.33
CA ILE A 62 -7.05 0.85 -3.74
C ILE A 62 -7.54 -0.35 -4.55
N LYS A 63 -8.57 -0.17 -5.39
CA LYS A 63 -9.03 -1.22 -6.31
C LYS A 63 -7.96 -1.51 -7.38
N SER A 64 -7.76 -2.78 -7.72
CA SER A 64 -6.67 -3.23 -8.62
C SER A 64 -6.84 -2.83 -10.08
N HIS A 65 -8.05 -2.47 -10.51
CA HIS A 65 -8.33 -1.99 -11.86
C HIS A 65 -8.17 -0.47 -12.02
N VAL A 66 -7.81 0.25 -10.95
CA VAL A 66 -7.67 1.71 -10.95
C VAL A 66 -6.48 2.14 -11.78
N ARG A 67 -6.65 3.19 -12.60
CA ARG A 67 -5.52 3.82 -13.30
C ARG A 67 -4.76 4.75 -12.37
N ILE A 68 -3.66 4.26 -11.79
CA ILE A 68 -2.78 5.06 -10.94
C ILE A 68 -2.02 6.11 -11.76
N PRO A 69 -1.94 7.38 -11.30
CA PRO A 69 -1.15 8.41 -11.97
C PRO A 69 0.33 8.02 -12.12
N ARG A 70 0.90 8.27 -13.29
CA ARG A 70 2.29 7.93 -13.65
C ARG A 70 3.33 9.00 -13.33
N THR A 71 2.93 10.05 -12.61
CA THR A 71 3.84 11.07 -12.10
C THR A 71 3.60 11.26 -10.61
N ILE A 72 4.68 11.42 -9.84
CA ILE A 72 4.59 11.56 -8.38
C ILE A 72 3.75 12.77 -7.97
N LYS A 73 3.84 13.90 -8.70
CA LYS A 73 3.02 15.09 -8.42
C LYS A 73 1.52 14.81 -8.52
N ARG A 74 1.08 14.06 -9.54
CA ARG A 74 -0.34 13.68 -9.69
C ARG A 74 -0.74 12.62 -8.67
N PHE A 75 0.14 11.67 -8.37
CA PHE A 75 -0.08 10.67 -7.32
C PHE A 75 -0.27 11.34 -5.95
N ASN A 76 0.59 12.30 -5.60
CA ASN A 76 0.47 13.07 -4.36
C ASN A 76 -0.82 13.88 -4.31
N GLY A 77 -1.26 14.46 -5.44
CA GLY A 77 -2.57 15.10 -5.55
C GLY A 77 -3.72 14.13 -5.29
N LEU A 78 -3.69 12.93 -5.88
CA LEU A 78 -4.68 11.88 -5.65
C LEU A 78 -4.71 11.42 -4.18
N MET A 79 -3.55 11.23 -3.55
CA MET A 79 -3.46 10.87 -2.14
C MET A 79 -3.99 11.99 -1.23
N LEU A 80 -3.70 13.25 -1.56
CA LEU A 80 -4.23 14.39 -0.83
C LEU A 80 -5.76 14.44 -0.93
N ASP A 81 -6.32 14.27 -2.13
CA ASP A 81 -7.76 14.19 -2.34
C ASP A 81 -8.38 13.05 -1.52
N LEU A 82 -7.74 11.87 -1.50
CA LEU A 82 -8.20 10.71 -0.73
C LEU A 82 -8.24 11.01 0.77
N LEU A 83 -7.19 11.63 1.31
CA LEU A 83 -7.12 11.96 2.74
C LEU A 83 -8.13 13.03 3.14
N GLN A 84 -8.44 13.98 2.24
CA GLN A 84 -9.43 15.03 2.51
C GLN A 84 -10.88 14.53 2.38
N LYS A 85 -11.17 13.70 1.38
CA LYS A 85 -12.54 13.27 1.04
C LYS A 85 -12.88 11.87 1.59
N SER A 86 -11.91 11.18 2.16
CA SER A 86 -11.98 9.77 2.58
C SER A 86 -12.33 8.75 1.48
N SER A 87 -12.61 9.20 0.24
CA SER A 87 -12.84 8.34 -0.91
C SER A 87 -12.64 9.07 -2.22
N ILE A 88 -12.28 8.32 -3.26
CA ILE A 88 -12.20 8.75 -4.65
C ILE A 88 -13.18 7.92 -5.46
N VAL A 89 -14.06 8.59 -6.19
CA VAL A 89 -15.17 7.97 -6.90
C VAL A 89 -15.00 8.15 -8.40
N ALA A 90 -15.28 7.10 -9.18
CA ALA A 90 -15.36 7.16 -10.62
C ALA A 90 -16.54 8.06 -11.05
N LYS A 91 -16.27 9.05 -11.90
CA LYS A 91 -17.29 10.03 -12.31
C LYS A 91 -18.48 9.41 -13.01
N ASP A 92 -18.23 8.36 -13.80
CA ASP A 92 -19.25 7.77 -14.66
C ASP A 92 -20.09 6.71 -13.94
N THR A 93 -19.45 5.89 -13.09
CA THR A 93 -20.10 4.73 -12.45
C THR A 93 -20.50 4.97 -11.00
N GLY A 94 -19.94 5.99 -10.34
CA GLY A 94 -20.11 6.18 -8.90
C GLY A 94 -19.34 5.16 -8.04
N GLU A 95 -18.50 4.32 -8.65
CA GLU A 95 -17.71 3.32 -7.93
C GLU A 95 -16.60 3.98 -7.10
N LYS A 96 -16.44 3.54 -5.85
CA LYS A 96 -15.31 3.95 -4.99
C LYS A 96 -14.03 3.22 -5.40
N LEU A 97 -13.17 3.94 -6.12
CA LEU A 97 -11.88 3.46 -6.62
C LEU A 97 -10.83 3.38 -5.49
N LEU A 98 -10.79 4.41 -4.64
CA LEU A 98 -9.99 4.44 -3.42
C LEU A 98 -10.88 4.83 -2.25
N ARG A 99 -10.65 4.25 -1.08
CA ARG A 99 -11.39 4.61 0.14
C ARG A 99 -10.57 4.39 1.39
N VAL A 100 -10.68 5.32 2.33
CA VAL A 100 -10.23 5.12 3.72
C VAL A 100 -11.17 4.11 4.38
N ILE A 101 -10.59 3.15 5.09
CA ILE A 101 -11.29 2.05 5.74
C ILE A 101 -10.83 1.92 7.19
N GLU A 102 -11.66 1.29 8.03
CA GLU A 102 -11.35 1.11 9.44
C GLU A 102 -10.30 0.02 9.67
N GLN A 103 -9.49 0.18 10.71
CA GLN A 103 -8.61 -0.89 11.18
C GLN A 103 -9.36 -1.94 12.01
N PRO A 104 -8.83 -3.18 12.14
CA PRO A 104 -7.65 -3.72 11.46
C PRO A 104 -7.92 -4.15 10.01
N VAL A 105 -6.85 -4.21 9.21
CA VAL A 105 -6.92 -4.61 7.79
C VAL A 105 -7.54 -6.01 7.59
N THR A 106 -7.38 -6.89 8.57
CA THR A 106 -7.91 -8.27 8.57
C THR A 106 -9.42 -8.34 8.41
N ARG A 107 -10.17 -7.31 8.81
CA ARG A 107 -11.63 -7.22 8.60
C ARG A 107 -12.04 -7.09 7.13
N HIS A 108 -11.11 -6.68 6.26
CA HIS A 108 -11.36 -6.41 4.84
C HIS A 108 -10.72 -7.46 3.93
N LEU A 109 -9.96 -8.40 4.51
CA LEU A 109 -9.37 -9.49 3.75
C LEU A 109 -10.45 -10.53 3.40
N PRO A 110 -10.32 -11.22 2.25
CA PRO A 110 -11.19 -12.35 1.93
C PRO A 110 -11.17 -13.41 3.04
N PRO A 111 -12.26 -14.20 3.19
CA PRO A 111 -12.23 -15.36 4.08
C PRO A 111 -11.10 -16.33 3.66
N ASN A 112 -10.60 -17.10 4.62
CA ASN A 112 -9.50 -18.04 4.41
C ASN A 112 -8.24 -17.38 3.81
N SER A 113 -7.94 -16.16 4.25
CA SER A 113 -6.70 -15.46 3.86
C SER A 113 -5.53 -15.89 4.73
N ARG A 114 -4.40 -16.20 4.07
CA ARG A 114 -3.10 -16.39 4.71
C ARG A 114 -2.23 -15.17 4.48
N VAL A 115 -1.75 -14.56 5.57
CA VAL A 115 -1.00 -13.30 5.52
C VAL A 115 0.50 -13.52 5.68
N ILE A 116 1.26 -13.15 4.66
CA ILE A 116 2.69 -13.43 4.52
C ILE A 116 3.47 -12.12 4.56
N GLY A 117 4.31 -11.95 5.57
CA GLY A 117 5.23 -10.81 5.66
C GLY A 117 6.50 -11.02 4.84
N LEU A 118 6.83 -10.06 3.96
CA LEU A 118 8.12 -10.05 3.28
C LEU A 118 9.18 -9.38 4.16
N SER A 119 10.05 -10.18 4.78
CA SER A 119 11.05 -9.68 5.73
C SER A 119 12.46 -10.15 5.38
N TYR A 120 13.39 -9.19 5.27
CA TYR A 120 14.82 -9.47 5.11
C TYR A 120 15.41 -10.22 6.31
N GLY A 121 14.90 -9.96 7.52
CA GLY A 121 15.35 -10.62 8.75
C GLY A 121 14.75 -12.02 8.97
N SER A 122 14.02 -12.58 8.01
CA SER A 122 13.47 -13.93 8.12
C SER A 122 14.58 -14.98 8.14
N LYS A 123 14.49 -15.94 9.08
CA LYS A 123 15.40 -17.10 9.11
C LYS A 123 15.13 -18.08 7.97
N LYS A 124 13.90 -18.09 7.44
CA LYS A 124 13.46 -18.98 6.36
C LYS A 124 13.41 -18.18 5.07
N VAL A 125 14.19 -18.61 4.08
CA VAL A 125 14.06 -18.18 2.69
C VAL A 125 13.12 -19.14 1.99
N VAL A 126 12.16 -18.60 1.23
CA VAL A 126 11.13 -19.37 0.55
C VAL A 126 11.18 -19.03 -0.93
N ASN A 127 11.25 -20.06 -1.78
CA ASN A 127 11.08 -19.91 -3.21
C ASN A 127 9.59 -19.81 -3.52
N LEU A 128 9.14 -18.66 -4.05
CA LEU A 128 7.72 -18.44 -4.36
C LEU A 128 7.20 -19.37 -5.46
N ASN A 129 8.06 -19.84 -6.37
CA ASN A 129 7.65 -20.77 -7.43
C ASN A 129 7.30 -22.15 -6.88
N ASP A 130 7.84 -22.53 -5.73
CA ASP A 130 7.52 -23.80 -5.06
C ASP A 130 6.37 -23.58 -4.07
N PHE A 131 6.40 -22.45 -3.36
CA PHE A 131 5.44 -22.15 -2.30
C PHE A 131 4.02 -21.87 -2.79
N VAL A 132 3.84 -21.13 -3.89
CA VAL A 132 2.50 -20.75 -4.36
C VAL A 132 1.71 -21.95 -4.89
N PRO A 133 2.28 -22.86 -5.71
CA PRO A 133 1.57 -24.06 -6.17
C PRO A 133 1.19 -25.04 -5.07
N ASP A 134 1.97 -25.09 -3.99
CA ASP A 134 1.72 -25.97 -2.84
C ASP A 134 0.52 -25.51 -1.98
N ILE A 135 -0.02 -24.31 -2.24
CA ILE A 135 -1.15 -23.76 -1.50
C ILE A 135 -2.46 -24.18 -2.14
N SER A 136 -3.40 -24.60 -1.30
CA SER A 136 -4.73 -24.98 -1.74
C SER A 136 -5.46 -23.82 -2.41
N ASN A 137 -6.19 -24.11 -3.49
CA ASN A 137 -6.91 -23.12 -4.31
C ASN A 137 -8.02 -22.36 -3.56
N ASP A 138 -8.41 -22.83 -2.37
CA ASP A 138 -9.41 -22.18 -1.50
C ASP A 138 -8.79 -21.14 -0.54
N VAL A 139 -7.46 -20.98 -0.53
CA VAL A 139 -6.74 -20.03 0.32
C VAL A 139 -6.41 -18.76 -0.46
N ASN A 140 -6.75 -17.61 0.11
CA ASN A 140 -6.37 -16.31 -0.44
C ASN A 140 -4.99 -15.91 0.11
N LEU A 141 -4.08 -15.46 -0.75
CA LEU A 141 -2.75 -15.00 -0.32
C LEU A 141 -2.70 -13.49 -0.16
N VAL A 142 -2.23 -13.04 0.99
CA VAL A 142 -2.05 -11.62 1.30
C VAL A 142 -0.58 -11.39 1.60
N PHE A 143 0.10 -10.64 0.73
CA PHE A 143 1.51 -10.28 0.94
C PHE A 143 1.64 -8.90 1.57
N VAL A 144 2.35 -8.83 2.70
CA VAL A 144 2.64 -7.57 3.39
C VAL A 144 4.04 -7.11 3.01
N VAL A 145 4.13 -5.89 2.48
CA VAL A 145 5.38 -5.27 2.03
C VAL A 145 5.62 -3.99 2.82
N GLY A 146 6.83 -3.86 3.38
CA GLY A 146 7.25 -2.63 4.05
C GLY A 146 7.58 -1.54 3.03
N ALA A 147 6.66 -0.61 2.77
CA ALA A 147 6.88 0.54 1.91
C ALA A 147 7.55 1.70 2.69
N MET A 148 8.74 1.44 3.25
CA MET A 148 9.50 2.37 4.09
C MET A 148 11.00 2.30 3.77
N PRO A 149 11.80 3.36 3.99
CA PRO A 149 13.24 3.34 3.71
C PRO A 149 13.98 2.31 4.56
N GLN A 150 13.62 2.26 5.85
CA GLN A 150 14.14 1.35 6.85
C GLN A 150 13.01 1.03 7.84
N GLY A 151 12.96 -0.21 8.30
CA GLY A 151 12.02 -0.63 9.32
C GLY A 151 11.65 -2.11 9.22
N ILE A 152 10.77 -2.54 10.13
CA ILE A 152 10.33 -3.92 10.25
C ILE A 152 8.81 -3.93 10.09
N ILE A 153 8.30 -4.87 9.29
CA ILE A 153 6.86 -5.08 9.15
C ILE A 153 6.30 -5.53 10.50
N ASP A 154 5.19 -4.92 10.90
CA ASP A 154 4.49 -5.30 12.12
C ASP A 154 3.97 -6.75 12.03
N LYS A 155 4.46 -7.58 12.96
CA LYS A 155 4.15 -9.02 13.02
C LYS A 155 2.69 -9.29 13.40
N LEU A 156 1.98 -8.31 13.95
CA LEU A 156 0.56 -8.46 14.32
C LEU A 156 -0.35 -8.76 13.13
N TYR A 157 0.15 -8.57 11.90
CA TYR A 157 -0.60 -8.78 10.67
C TYR A 157 -0.08 -9.97 9.85
N THR A 158 0.81 -10.81 10.37
CA THR A 158 1.45 -11.89 9.60
C THR A 158 1.30 -13.23 10.33
N ASP A 159 1.01 -14.29 9.59
CA ASP A 159 0.89 -15.67 10.10
C ASP A 159 2.26 -16.37 10.25
#